data_AF-A0A024VC68-F1
#
_entry.id   AF-A0A024VC68-F1
#
_cell.length_a   1.000
_cell.length_b   1.000
_cell.length_c   1.000
_cell.angle_alpha   90.00
_cell.angle_beta   90.00
_cell.angle_gamma   90.00
#
_symmetry.space_group_name_H-M   'P 1'
#
loop_
_entity.id
_entity.type
_entity.pdbx_description
1 polymer ?
#
loop_
_entity_poly.entity_id
_entity_poly.type
_entity_poly.pdbx_seq_one_letter_code
_entity_poly.pdbx_strand_id
1 'polypeptide(L)'
;MKIINKEKEIRSVIPCDINKIKECAKLFIGHHNFECFRGTLKGTEKLRKINTFCTIHFLDVYELKNNLYQFVIQGDRFLYHMIRIIVGTLVQVGVGLLNVEDVRDALHLCKPLKVKLCAPSQGLCLNKILLQEPLDKLIGSALISN
;
A
#
# COMPACT_ATOMS: atom_id res chain seq x y z
N MET A 1 -15.34 4.57 8.92
CA MET A 1 -13.96 4.42 9.41
C MET A 1 -13.63 5.57 10.35
N LYS A 2 -13.23 5.31 11.61
CA LYS A 2 -12.86 6.36 12.57
C LYS A 2 -11.35 6.58 12.49
N ILE A 3 -10.91 7.74 12.03
CA ILE A 3 -9.50 8.16 12.13
C ILE A 3 -9.32 8.74 13.53
N ILE A 4 -8.70 7.98 14.43
CA ILE A 4 -8.48 8.40 15.82
C ILE A 4 -7.18 9.18 15.88
N ASN A 5 -7.27 10.48 16.16
CA ASN A 5 -6.12 11.33 16.50
C ASN A 5 -5.99 11.44 18.02
N LYS A 6 -4.80 11.84 18.50
CA LYS A 6 -4.47 12.00 19.93
C LYS A 6 -5.35 13.04 20.67
N GLU A 7 -6.04 13.90 19.92
CA GLU A 7 -7.04 14.84 20.41
C GLU A 7 -8.42 14.30 20.03
N LYS A 8 -9.29 14.08 21.03
CA LYS A 8 -10.62 13.48 20.95
C LYS A 8 -11.65 14.33 20.16
N GLU A 9 -11.28 14.90 19.03
CA GLU A 9 -12.22 15.56 18.13
C GLU A 9 -12.72 14.56 17.08
N ILE A 10 -14.01 14.28 17.12
CA ILE A 10 -14.73 13.50 16.11
C ILE A 10 -14.77 14.36 14.85
N ARG A 11 -13.75 14.22 13.98
CA ARG A 11 -13.86 14.72 12.61
C ARG A 11 -15.03 13.99 11.94
N SER A 12 -15.82 14.76 11.19
CA SER A 12 -16.95 14.29 10.38
C SER A 12 -16.66 12.90 9.80
N VAL A 13 -17.58 11.96 10.05
CA VAL A 13 -17.45 10.59 9.55
C VAL A 13 -17.67 10.65 8.04
N ILE A 14 -16.60 10.77 7.26
CA ILE A 14 -16.67 10.61 5.82
C ILE A 14 -17.02 9.14 5.56
N PRO A 15 -18.15 8.82 4.90
CA PRO A 15 -18.49 7.46 4.52
C PRO A 15 -17.37 6.89 3.63
N CYS A 16 -16.98 5.63 3.90
CA CYS A 16 -15.93 4.95 3.18
C CYS A 16 -16.47 3.62 2.67
N ASP A 17 -16.54 3.47 1.35
CA ASP A 17 -17.03 2.28 0.67
C ASP A 17 -15.91 1.23 0.59
N ILE A 18 -16.00 0.25 1.48
CA ILE A 18 -15.02 -0.85 1.57
C ILE A 18 -15.08 -1.76 0.36
N ASN A 19 -16.24 -1.93 -0.27
CA ASN A 19 -16.36 -2.76 -1.46
C ASN A 19 -15.62 -2.12 -2.63
N LYS A 20 -15.73 -0.81 -2.81
CA LYS A 20 -14.92 -0.08 -3.79
C LYS A 20 -13.42 -0.19 -3.51
N ILE A 21 -13.02 -0.12 -2.24
CA ILE A 21 -11.63 -0.35 -1.85
C ILE A 21 -11.16 -1.74 -2.29
N LYS A 22 -11.92 -2.79 -1.98
CA LYS A 22 -11.57 -4.17 -2.31
C LYS A 22 -11.51 -4.41 -3.81
N GLU A 23 -12.47 -3.88 -4.57
CA GLU A 23 -12.46 -4.00 -6.03
C GLU A 23 -11.27 -3.25 -6.64
N CYS A 24 -10.97 -2.04 -6.17
CA CYS A 24 -9.83 -1.27 -6.65
C CYS A 24 -8.49 -1.93 -6.26
N ALA A 25 -8.42 -2.58 -5.10
CA ALA A 25 -7.23 -3.26 -4.63
C ALA A 25 -6.75 -4.37 -5.59
N LYS A 26 -7.69 -5.07 -6.23
CA LYS A 26 -7.37 -6.13 -7.20
C LYS A 26 -6.51 -5.64 -8.37
N LEU A 27 -6.63 -4.37 -8.77
CA LEU A 27 -5.84 -3.79 -9.86
C LEU A 27 -4.34 -3.85 -9.59
N PHE A 28 -3.93 -3.76 -8.33
CA PHE A 28 -2.52 -3.72 -7.95
C PHE A 28 -1.86 -5.09 -7.97
N ILE A 29 -2.63 -6.18 -7.96
CA ILE A 29 -2.10 -7.55 -7.98
C ILE A 29 -1.50 -7.84 -9.36
N GLY A 30 -0.31 -8.45 -9.38
CA GLY A 30 0.44 -8.76 -10.59
C GLY A 30 1.71 -7.92 -10.73
N HIS A 31 2.30 -8.00 -11.93
CA HIS A 31 3.54 -7.32 -12.28
C HIS A 31 3.25 -6.00 -13.00
N HIS A 32 3.60 -4.88 -12.37
CA HIS A 32 3.24 -3.54 -12.87
C HIS A 32 4.37 -2.54 -12.71
N ASN A 33 4.29 -1.45 -13.48
CA ASN A 33 5.12 -0.27 -13.26
C ASN A 33 4.50 0.62 -12.17
N PHE A 34 5.16 0.70 -11.01
CA PHE A 34 4.67 1.47 -9.86
C PHE A 34 5.23 2.91 -9.78
N GLU A 35 5.66 3.50 -10.89
CA GLU A 35 6.21 4.88 -10.94
C GLU A 35 5.26 5.90 -10.30
N CYS A 36 3.97 5.87 -10.63
CA CYS A 36 2.99 6.78 -10.03
C CYS A 36 2.78 6.56 -8.52
N PHE A 37 3.18 5.40 -8.01
CA PHE A 37 2.99 4.99 -6.62
C PHE A 37 4.25 5.11 -5.76
N ARG A 38 5.39 5.63 -6.26
CA ARG A 38 6.59 5.82 -5.42
C ARG A 38 6.77 7.25 -4.90
N GLY A 39 7.34 7.42 -3.73
CA GLY A 39 7.87 8.69 -3.27
C GLY A 39 9.20 9.04 -3.95
N THR A 40 9.61 10.29 -3.80
CA THR A 40 10.96 10.76 -4.16
C THR A 40 11.58 11.38 -2.93
N LEU A 41 12.85 11.06 -2.64
CA LEU A 41 13.60 11.75 -1.60
C LEU A 41 14.00 13.13 -2.13
N LYS A 42 13.76 14.16 -1.33
CA LYS A 42 14.10 15.55 -1.66
C LYS A 42 15.60 15.65 -2.03
N GLY A 43 15.91 16.24 -3.18
CA GLY A 43 17.28 16.38 -3.71
C GLY A 43 17.79 15.19 -4.54
N THR A 44 16.98 14.15 -4.74
CA THR A 44 17.34 12.98 -5.58
C THR A 44 16.46 12.83 -6.81
N GLU A 45 15.67 13.86 -7.15
CA GLU A 45 14.64 13.83 -8.19
C GLU A 45 15.21 13.45 -9.57
N LYS A 46 16.46 13.86 -9.85
CA LYS A 46 17.15 13.60 -11.12
C LYS A 46 18.09 12.37 -11.08
N LEU A 47 18.32 11.78 -9.91
CA LEU A 47 19.51 10.93 -9.67
C LEU A 47 19.28 9.43 -9.77
N ARG A 48 18.05 8.95 -10.05
CA ARG A 48 17.77 7.52 -10.01
C ARG A 48 16.87 7.08 -11.16
N LYS A 49 17.48 6.67 -12.28
CA LYS A 49 16.88 5.67 -13.19
C LYS A 49 16.79 4.35 -12.40
N ILE A 50 15.74 4.20 -11.61
CA ILE A 50 15.46 2.97 -10.87
C ILE A 50 14.42 2.16 -11.62
N ASN A 51 14.58 0.84 -11.57
CA ASN A 51 13.53 -0.06 -12.03
C ASN A 51 12.32 0.06 -11.09
N THR A 52 11.20 0.53 -11.63
CA THR A 52 9.93 0.72 -10.94
C THR A 52 8.93 -0.40 -11.15
N PHE A 53 9.32 -1.44 -11.90
CA PHE A 53 8.56 -2.67 -11.97
C PHE A 53 8.72 -3.46 -10.67
N CYS A 54 7.58 -3.86 -10.10
CA CYS A 54 7.47 -4.71 -8.92
C CYS A 54 6.31 -5.69 -9.13
N THR A 55 6.24 -6.73 -8.32
CA THR A 55 5.16 -7.72 -8.34
C THR A 55 4.46 -7.74 -7.00
N ILE A 56 3.16 -7.43 -6.99
CA ILE A 56 2.31 -7.66 -5.82
C ILE A 56 1.65 -9.03 -6.00
N HIS A 57 1.94 -9.95 -5.09
CA HIS A 57 1.37 -11.30 -5.11
C HIS A 57 0.01 -11.36 -4.42
N PHE A 58 -0.20 -10.52 -3.42
CA PHE A 58 -1.42 -10.50 -2.63
C PHE A 58 -1.73 -9.10 -2.13
N LEU A 59 -2.99 -8.71 -2.21
CA LEU A 59 -3.51 -7.50 -1.62
C LEU A 59 -4.98 -7.70 -1.24
N ASP A 60 -5.28 -7.60 0.06
CA ASP A 60 -6.66 -7.66 0.55
C ASP A 60 -6.85 -6.77 1.78
N VAL A 61 -8.12 -6.53 2.12
CA VAL A 61 -8.54 -5.65 3.22
C VAL A 61 -9.49 -6.39 4.15
N TYR A 62 -9.08 -6.52 5.40
CA TYR A 62 -9.82 -7.19 6.46
C TYR A 62 -10.37 -6.18 7.45
N GLU A 63 -11.64 -6.34 7.83
CA GLU A 63 -12.15 -5.64 9.00
C GLU A 63 -11.69 -6.37 10.26
N LEU A 64 -11.13 -5.62 11.21
CA LEU A 64 -10.76 -6.13 12.52
C LEU A 64 -11.93 -5.92 13.49
N LYS A 65 -11.98 -4.77 14.17
CA LYS A 65 -13.06 -4.37 15.09
C LYS A 65 -13.25 -2.86 15.04
N ASN A 66 -14.45 -2.39 15.35
CA ASN A 66 -14.74 -0.95 15.55
C ASN A 66 -14.40 -0.08 14.32
N ASN A 67 -14.65 -0.54 13.10
CA ASN A 67 -14.26 0.13 11.85
C ASN A 67 -12.74 0.33 11.70
N LEU A 68 -11.93 -0.52 12.31
CA LEU A 68 -10.51 -0.65 12.05
C LEU A 68 -10.31 -1.67 10.93
N TYR A 69 -9.58 -1.26 9.90
CA TYR A 69 -9.32 -2.09 8.72
C TYR A 69 -7.82 -2.34 8.59
N GLN A 70 -7.46 -3.57 8.26
CA GLN A 70 -6.10 -4.01 8.00
C GLN A 70 -5.93 -4.26 6.51
N PHE A 71 -4.94 -3.61 5.91
CA PHE A 71 -4.49 -3.87 4.55
C PHE A 71 -3.31 -4.84 4.63
N VAL A 72 -3.43 -5.99 3.98
CA VAL A 72 -2.35 -6.98 3.93
C VAL A 72 -1.83 -7.00 2.50
N ILE A 73 -0.54 -6.69 2.34
CA ILE A 73 0.11 -6.56 1.04
C ILE A 73 1.36 -7.44 1.03
N GLN A 74 1.45 -8.32 0.04
CA GLN A 74 2.62 -9.17 -0.20
C GLN A 74 3.16 -8.88 -1.60
N GLY A 75 4.47 -8.76 -1.73
CA GLY A 75 5.14 -8.54 -3.01
C GLY A 75 6.61 -8.93 -2.95
N ASP A 76 7.27 -8.91 -4.09
CA ASP A 76 8.70 -9.23 -4.25
C ASP A 76 9.61 -8.15 -3.64
N ARG A 77 9.27 -6.89 -3.88
CA ARG A 77 9.94 -5.70 -3.38
C ARG A 77 8.96 -4.53 -3.37
N PHE A 78 9.30 -3.48 -2.62
CA PHE A 78 8.51 -2.26 -2.57
C PHE A 78 9.37 -1.02 -2.82
N LEU A 79 8.84 -0.07 -3.59
CA LEU A 79 9.49 1.22 -3.81
C LEU A 79 9.35 2.12 -2.57
N TYR A 80 10.16 3.17 -2.50
CA TYR A 80 10.06 4.15 -1.42
C TYR A 80 8.63 4.70 -1.32
N HIS A 81 8.03 4.64 -0.13
CA HIS A 81 6.63 5.01 0.16
C HIS A 81 5.53 4.23 -0.59
N MET A 82 5.86 3.25 -1.43
CA MET A 82 4.91 2.55 -2.30
C MET A 82 3.64 2.09 -1.59
N ILE A 83 3.81 1.33 -0.51
CA ILE A 83 2.70 0.79 0.26
C ILE A 83 1.81 1.88 0.85
N ARG A 84 2.42 2.93 1.42
CA ARG A 84 1.68 4.03 2.04
C ARG A 84 0.91 4.85 1.00
N ILE A 85 1.44 4.97 -0.21
CA ILE A 85 0.76 5.65 -1.32
C ILE A 85 -0.38 4.79 -1.86
N ILE A 86 -0.18 3.48 -2.04
CA ILE A 86 -1.25 2.54 -2.44
C ILE A 86 -2.41 2.60 -1.45
N VAL A 87 -2.14 2.48 -0.14
CA VAL A 87 -3.17 2.56 0.90
C VAL A 87 -3.86 3.92 0.88
N GLY A 88 -3.12 5.03 0.74
CA GLY A 88 -3.69 6.37 0.60
C GLY A 88 -4.61 6.50 -0.62
N THR A 89 -4.23 5.94 -1.77
CA THR A 89 -5.05 5.89 -2.99
C THR A 89 -6.32 5.07 -2.80
N LEU A 90 -6.23 3.88 -2.20
CA LEU A 90 -7.39 3.05 -1.92
C LEU A 90 -8.39 3.76 -1.01
N VAL A 91 -7.90 4.40 0.06
CA VAL A 91 -8.76 5.19 0.95
C VAL A 91 -9.43 6.34 0.18
N GLN A 92 -8.71 7.04 -0.70
CA GLN A 92 -9.30 8.08 -1.56
C GLN A 92 -10.40 7.55 -2.48
N VAL A 93 -10.26 6.32 -3.00
CA VAL A 93 -11.32 5.64 -3.77
C VAL A 93 -12.52 5.33 -2.88
N GLY A 94 -12.30 4.79 -1.68
CA GLY A 94 -13.37 4.47 -0.73
C GLY A 94 -14.20 5.68 -0.33
N VAL A 95 -13.57 6.85 -0.18
CA VAL A 95 -14.25 8.12 0.17
C VAL A 95 -14.72 8.93 -1.05
N GLY A 96 -14.52 8.41 -2.27
CA GLY A 96 -15.00 9.03 -3.52
C GLY A 96 -14.19 10.20 -4.06
N LEU A 97 -12.97 10.43 -3.57
CA LEU A 97 -12.06 11.46 -4.09
C LEU A 97 -11.35 11.04 -5.38
N LEU A 98 -11.17 9.73 -5.57
CA LEU A 98 -10.67 9.12 -6.80
C LEU A 98 -11.67 8.07 -7.27
N ASN A 99 -11.76 7.86 -8.58
CA ASN A 99 -12.47 6.71 -9.12
C ASN A 99 -11.48 5.59 -9.47
N VAL A 100 -12.00 4.40 -9.75
CA VAL A 100 -11.18 3.22 -10.10
C VAL A 100 -10.40 3.44 -11.41
N GLU A 101 -10.93 4.24 -12.33
CA GLU A 101 -10.26 4.58 -13.59
C GLU A 101 -9.01 5.45 -13.37
N ASP A 102 -9.06 6.42 -12.46
CA ASP A 102 -7.91 7.25 -12.10
C ASP A 102 -6.74 6.37 -11.60
N VAL A 103 -7.05 5.30 -10.86
CA VAL A 103 -6.06 4.33 -10.37
C VAL A 103 -5.53 3.45 -11.50
N ARG A 104 -6.42 2.98 -12.39
CA ARG A 104 -6.06 2.19 -13.56
C ARG A 104 -5.14 2.96 -14.51
N ASP A 105 -5.48 4.21 -14.81
CA ASP A 105 -4.69 5.15 -15.60
C ASP A 105 -3.30 5.37 -14.98
N ALA A 106 -3.24 5.54 -13.65
CA ALA A 106 -1.97 5.73 -12.96
C ALA A 106 -1.08 4.48 -13.00
N LEU A 107 -1.67 3.28 -12.98
CA LEU A 107 -0.93 2.03 -12.99
C LEU A 107 -0.45 1.62 -14.39
N HIS A 108 -1.28 1.81 -15.42
CA HIS A 108 -0.99 1.30 -16.76
C HIS A 108 -0.53 2.38 -17.76
N LEU A 109 -0.99 3.61 -17.60
CA LEU A 109 -0.66 4.73 -18.50
C LEU A 109 0.36 5.70 -17.89
N CYS A 110 0.84 5.42 -16.67
CA CYS A 110 1.75 6.30 -15.93
C CYS A 110 1.22 7.74 -15.77
N LYS A 111 -0.10 7.90 -15.74
CA LYS A 111 -0.74 9.20 -15.56
C LYS A 111 -0.74 9.56 -14.07
N PRO A 112 -0.16 10.70 -13.64
CA PRO A 112 -0.05 11.02 -12.24
C PRO A 112 -1.43 11.17 -11.59
N LEU A 113 -1.57 10.64 -10.37
CA LEU A 113 -2.76 10.86 -9.55
C LEU A 113 -2.93 12.36 -9.27
N LYS A 114 -4.18 12.84 -9.34
CA LYS A 114 -4.53 14.25 -9.05
C LYS A 114 -4.05 14.68 -7.67
N VAL A 115 -4.18 13.80 -6.69
CA VAL A 115 -3.68 14.00 -5.32
C VAL A 115 -2.98 12.73 -4.86
N LYS A 116 -1.70 12.88 -4.50
CA LYS A 116 -0.86 11.80 -4.00
C LYS A 116 -0.81 11.85 -2.47
N LEU A 117 -1.74 11.14 -1.83
CA LEU A 117 -1.73 11.01 -0.38
C LEU A 117 -0.85 9.83 0.05
N CYS A 118 0.01 10.08 1.02
CA CYS A 118 0.82 9.05 1.65
C CYS A 118 0.20 8.76 3.02
N ALA A 119 -0.32 7.54 3.21
CA ALA A 119 -0.89 7.14 4.50
C ALA A 119 0.14 7.35 5.63
N PRO A 120 -0.27 7.62 6.88
CA PRO A 120 0.67 7.82 7.99
C PRO A 120 1.56 6.59 8.24
N SER A 121 2.82 6.80 8.61
CA SER A 121 3.78 5.70 8.80
C SER A 121 3.49 4.83 10.01
N GLN A 122 2.87 5.39 11.06
CA GLN A 122 2.58 4.66 12.30
C GLN A 122 1.61 3.48 12.14
N GLY A 123 0.90 3.39 11.01
CA GLY A 123 0.00 2.28 10.69
C GLY A 123 0.63 1.17 9.84
N LEU A 124 1.90 1.30 9.44
CA LEU A 124 2.60 0.33 8.61
C LEU A 124 3.56 -0.51 9.45
N CYS A 125 3.45 -1.83 9.36
CA CYS A 125 4.40 -2.77 9.96
C CYS A 125 4.83 -3.85 8.94
N LEU A 126 6.06 -4.33 9.07
CA LEU A 126 6.51 -5.52 8.36
C LEU A 126 6.03 -6.75 9.14
N ASN A 127 5.15 -7.54 8.53
CA ASN A 127 4.55 -8.69 9.19
C ASN A 127 5.37 -9.98 9.03
N LYS A 128 5.78 -10.30 7.80
CA LYS A 128 6.51 -11.54 7.48
C LYS A 128 7.43 -11.33 6.28
N ILE A 129 8.56 -12.04 6.28
CA ILE A 129 9.42 -12.24 5.12
C ILE A 129 9.31 -13.72 4.73
N LEU A 130 9.04 -13.99 3.46
CA LEU A 130 9.03 -15.35 2.90
C LEU A 130 10.36 -15.56 2.18
N LEU A 131 11.10 -16.61 2.53
CA LEU A 131 12.31 -16.97 1.80
C LEU A 131 12.00 -18.18 0.90
N GLN A 132 13.00 -18.55 0.10
CA GLN A 132 12.94 -19.77 -0.68
C GLN A 132 13.69 -20.86 0.08
N GLU A 133 13.18 -22.09 0.01
CA GLU A 133 13.92 -23.27 0.42
C GLU A 133 15.20 -23.40 -0.43
N PRO A 134 16.36 -23.76 0.14
CA PRO A 134 16.57 -24.29 1.50
C PRO A 134 16.89 -23.23 2.57
N LEU A 135 16.87 -21.94 2.23
CA LEU A 135 17.30 -20.87 3.14
C LEU A 135 16.41 -20.75 4.36
N ASP A 136 15.10 -20.99 4.20
CA ASP A 136 14.13 -21.03 5.30
C ASP A 136 14.52 -22.05 6.39
N LYS A 137 14.89 -23.28 6.00
CA LYS A 137 15.35 -24.32 6.94
C LYS A 137 16.63 -23.93 7.65
N LEU A 138 17.58 -23.35 6.92
CA LEU A 138 18.87 -22.93 7.48
C LEU A 138 18.67 -21.87 8.56
N ILE A 139 17.91 -20.82 8.27
CA ILE A 139 17.63 -19.74 9.25
C ILE A 139 16.76 -20.26 10.40
N GLY A 140 15.76 -21.11 10.12
CA GLY A 140 14.96 -21.76 11.16
C GLY A 140 15.81 -22.52 12.17
N SER A 141 16.78 -23.31 11.69
CA SER A 141 17.70 -24.04 12.57
C SER A 141 18.60 -23.12 13.41
N ALA A 142 19.05 -21.99 12.85
CA ALA A 142 19.96 -21.06 13.51
C ALA A 142 19.28 -20.13 14.53
N LEU A 143 17.99 -19.81 14.34
CA LEU A 143 17.22 -18.96 15.26
C LEU A 143 16.64 -19.75 16.44
N ILE A 144 16.42 -21.06 16.30
CA ILE A 144 15.91 -21.94 17.37
C ILE A 144 17.04 -22.44 18.28
N SER A 145 18.30 -22.32 17.84
CA SER A 145 19.49 -22.74 18.61
C SER A 145 20.09 -21.67 19.55
N ASN A 146 19.41 -20.55 19.77
CA ASN A 146 19.78 -19.48 20.72
C ASN A 146 18.60 -19.18 21.65
#